data_AF-M0KC34-F1
#
_entry.id   AF-M0KC34-F1
#
_cell.length_a   1.000
_cell.length_b   1.000
_cell.length_c   1.000
_cell.angle_alpha   90.00
_cell.angle_beta   90.00
_cell.angle_gamma   90.00
#
_symmetry.space_group_name_H-M   'P 1'
#
loop_
_entity.id
_entity.type
_entity.pdbx_description
1 polymer ?
#
loop_
_entity_poly.entity_id
_entity_poly.type
_entity_poly.pdbx_seq_one_letter_code
_entity_poly.pdbx_strand_id
1 'polypeptide(L)'
;MAMGSGSPIDQDAILSAVNVLQKRLGDCVQKVRYKNSRNGPYEESPITPREARVTISPGIHQKGGYFDIQWWQNGDYKYHYREQGLEFRFGREADNATSGHPVRHFHPPSDPSQHLPSCIDSGHPPERVTLAVISCWFAVAEAGDPSLLNSQNNPP
;
A
#
# COMPACT_ATOMS: atom_id res chain seq x y z
N MET A 1 6.59 -13.30 -8.09
CA MET A 1 7.21 -13.91 -6.88
C MET A 1 6.50 -13.36 -5.66
N ALA A 2 6.33 -14.15 -4.59
CA ALA A 2 5.76 -13.64 -3.35
C ALA A 2 6.78 -12.70 -2.70
N MET A 3 6.41 -11.45 -2.44
CA MET A 3 7.27 -10.53 -1.69
C MET A 3 7.59 -11.10 -0.30
N GLY A 4 8.76 -10.73 0.23
CA GLY A 4 9.18 -11.00 1.59
C GLY A 4 9.81 -12.37 1.82
N SER A 5 10.70 -12.83 0.93
CA SER A 5 11.78 -13.85 1.12
C SER A 5 11.57 -15.06 2.05
N GLY A 6 10.34 -15.43 2.40
CA GLY A 6 10.04 -16.36 3.48
C GLY A 6 9.93 -15.73 4.88
N SER A 7 10.10 -14.42 5.02
CA SER A 7 9.83 -13.67 6.26
C SER A 7 8.38 -13.89 6.73
N PRO A 8 8.13 -14.00 8.05
CA PRO A 8 6.77 -14.09 8.57
C PRO A 8 5.97 -12.81 8.29
N ILE A 9 4.66 -12.97 8.17
CA ILE A 9 3.72 -11.86 8.07
C ILE A 9 3.72 -11.09 9.40
N ASP A 10 3.74 -9.77 9.28
CA ASP A 10 3.54 -8.86 10.41
C ASP A 10 2.06 -8.47 10.48
N GLN A 11 1.32 -9.17 11.34
CA GLN A 11 -0.13 -8.98 11.49
C GLN A 11 -0.45 -7.64 12.16
N ASP A 12 0.36 -7.26 13.16
CA ASP A 12 0.18 -6.01 13.90
C ASP A 12 0.43 -4.81 12.99
N ALA A 13 1.44 -4.86 12.12
CA ALA A 13 1.68 -3.84 11.12
C ALA A 13 0.53 -3.68 10.12
N ILE A 14 -0.09 -4.78 9.67
CA ILE A 14 -1.28 -4.74 8.81
C ILE A 14 -2.43 -4.02 9.54
N LEU A 15 -2.69 -4.37 10.80
CA LEU A 15 -3.76 -3.76 11.59
C LEU A 15 -3.47 -2.28 11.88
N SER A 16 -2.23 -1.91 12.21
CA SER A 16 -1.83 -0.51 12.38
C SER A 16 -2.03 0.29 11.10
N ALA A 17 -1.68 -0.25 9.93
CA ALA A 17 -1.90 0.40 8.65
C ALA A 17 -3.40 0.63 8.37
N VAL A 18 -4.25 -0.37 8.62
CA VAL A 18 -5.70 -0.22 8.48
C VAL A 18 -6.25 0.84 9.43
N ASN A 19 -5.84 0.83 10.70
CA ASN A 19 -6.28 1.81 11.70
C ASN A 19 -5.92 3.24 11.28
N VAL A 20 -4.72 3.44 10.74
CA VAL A 20 -4.30 4.76 10.23
C VAL A 20 -5.14 5.18 9.03
N LEU A 21 -5.42 4.29 8.08
CA LEU A 21 -6.31 4.58 6.95
C LEU A 21 -7.70 4.99 7.42
N GLN A 22 -8.32 4.21 8.31
CA GLN A 22 -9.64 4.52 8.85
C GLN A 22 -9.65 5.86 9.59
N LYS A 23 -8.65 6.12 10.43
CA LYS A 23 -8.55 7.37 11.20
C LYS A 23 -8.34 8.59 10.29
N ARG A 24 -7.55 8.45 9.23
CA ARG A 24 -7.15 9.57 8.38
C ARG A 24 -8.15 9.86 7.26
N LEU A 25 -8.76 8.82 6.68
CA LEU A 25 -9.71 8.94 5.57
C LEU A 25 -11.18 8.94 6.03
N GLY A 26 -11.46 8.52 7.28
CA GLY A 26 -12.80 8.58 7.87
C GLY A 26 -13.84 7.91 6.99
N ASP A 27 -14.92 8.64 6.71
CA ASP A 27 -16.06 8.19 5.92
C ASP A 27 -15.72 7.84 4.46
N CYS A 28 -14.51 8.17 3.97
CA CYS A 28 -14.06 7.70 2.67
C CYS A 28 -13.80 6.19 2.67
N VAL A 29 -13.48 5.58 3.82
CA VAL A 29 -13.27 4.13 3.92
C VAL A 29 -14.63 3.42 3.97
N GLN A 30 -14.99 2.76 2.88
CA GLN A 30 -16.29 2.11 2.72
C GLN A 30 -16.32 0.69 3.28
N LYS A 31 -15.21 -0.05 3.12
CA LYS A 31 -15.14 -1.44 3.56
C LYS A 31 -13.71 -1.85 3.85
N VAL A 32 -13.54 -2.63 4.91
CA VAL A 32 -12.28 -3.32 5.22
C VAL A 32 -12.54 -4.82 5.23
N ARG A 33 -11.66 -5.59 4.58
CA ARG A 33 -11.69 -7.06 4.60
C ARG A 33 -10.28 -7.61 4.68
N TYR A 34 -10.13 -8.85 5.13
CA TYR A 34 -8.84 -9.49 5.36
C TYR A 34 -8.77 -10.85 4.69
N LYS A 35 -7.60 -11.20 4.14
CA LYS A 35 -7.28 -12.60 3.87
C LYS A 35 -6.63 -13.19 5.09
N ASN A 36 -7.28 -14.18 5.70
CA ASN A 36 -6.74 -14.88 6.87
C ASN A 36 -5.82 -16.06 6.49
N SER A 37 -5.82 -16.47 5.22
CA SER A 37 -4.93 -17.50 4.67
C SER A 37 -4.41 -17.12 3.29
N ARG A 38 -3.33 -17.76 2.82
CA ARG A 38 -2.63 -17.38 1.58
C ARG A 38 -3.54 -17.34 0.35
N ASN A 39 -4.45 -18.31 0.25
CA ASN A 39 -5.37 -18.48 -0.88
C ASN A 39 -6.84 -18.36 -0.44
N GLY A 40 -7.08 -17.88 0.78
CA GLY A 40 -8.43 -17.74 1.33
C GLY A 40 -9.18 -16.56 0.72
N PRO A 41 -10.51 -16.53 0.91
CA PRO A 41 -11.32 -15.38 0.54
C PRO A 41 -11.00 -14.16 1.43
N TYR A 42 -11.55 -13.01 1.04
CA TYR A 42 -11.59 -11.84 1.91
C TYR A 42 -12.78 -11.91 2.87
N GLU A 43 -12.51 -11.82 4.15
CA GLU A 43 -13.46 -11.92 5.26
C GLU A 43 -13.48 -10.61 6.06
N GLU A 44 -14.52 -10.38 6.87
CA GLU A 44 -14.64 -9.11 7.61
C GLU A 44 -13.77 -9.08 8.87
N SER A 45 -13.58 -10.24 9.51
CA SER A 45 -12.78 -10.36 10.74
C SER A 45 -11.31 -10.65 10.45
N PRO A 46 -10.36 -9.92 11.07
CA PRO A 46 -8.95 -10.23 11.01
C PRO A 46 -8.59 -11.32 12.03
N ILE A 47 -8.73 -12.59 11.65
CA ILE A 47 -8.41 -13.74 12.50
C ILE A 47 -6.90 -13.98 12.52
N THR A 48 -6.30 -14.05 11.34
CA THR A 48 -4.85 -14.20 11.11
C THR A 48 -4.46 -13.43 9.85
N PRO A 49 -4.60 -12.09 9.85
CA PRO A 49 -4.55 -11.30 8.63
C PRO A 49 -3.20 -11.42 7.93
N ARG A 50 -3.22 -11.76 6.64
CA ARG A 50 -2.06 -11.81 5.75
C ARG A 50 -2.05 -10.71 4.70
N GLU A 51 -3.21 -10.11 4.48
CA GLU A 51 -3.44 -8.98 3.60
C GLU A 51 -4.73 -8.31 4.04
N ALA A 52 -4.74 -6.98 4.11
CA ALA A 52 -5.97 -6.20 4.26
C ALA A 52 -6.36 -5.61 2.91
N ARG A 53 -7.65 -5.60 2.60
CA ARG A 53 -8.25 -4.81 1.52
C ARG A 53 -9.07 -3.70 2.12
N VAL A 54 -8.71 -2.46 1.80
CA VAL A 54 -9.41 -1.25 2.22
C VAL A 54 -10.04 -0.60 0.99
N THR A 55 -11.36 -0.72 0.85
CA THR A 55 -12.14 -0.06 -0.19
C THR A 55 -12.40 1.39 0.20
N ILE A 56 -12.12 2.32 -0.71
CA ILE A 56 -12.29 3.75 -0.52
C ILE A 56 -13.13 4.37 -1.62
N SER A 57 -13.89 5.41 -1.26
CA SER A 57 -14.73 6.22 -2.16
C SER A 57 -14.73 7.66 -1.65
N PRO A 58 -14.50 8.67 -2.52
CA PRO A 58 -14.22 8.54 -3.95
C PRO A 58 -12.84 7.94 -4.26
N GLY A 59 -12.63 7.53 -5.52
CA GLY A 59 -11.33 7.11 -6.06
C GLY A 59 -10.57 8.30 -6.67
N ILE A 60 -9.51 8.05 -7.43
CA ILE A 60 -8.74 9.10 -8.11
C ILE A 60 -9.51 9.61 -9.34
N HIS A 61 -9.92 8.70 -10.22
CA HIS A 61 -10.68 9.08 -11.43
C HIS A 61 -12.17 8.70 -11.36
N GLN A 62 -12.56 7.87 -10.40
CA GLN A 62 -13.87 7.20 -10.40
C GLN A 62 -14.54 7.17 -9.04
N LYS A 63 -15.70 6.50 -8.96
CA LYS A 63 -16.50 6.34 -7.74
C LYS A 63 -15.77 5.63 -6.60
N GLY A 64 -14.65 4.95 -6.85
CA GLY A 64 -13.90 4.29 -5.79
C GLY A 64 -12.79 3.37 -6.29
N GLY A 65 -11.93 2.98 -5.35
CA GLY A 65 -10.85 2.02 -5.53
C GLY A 65 -10.58 1.26 -4.25
N TYR A 66 -9.49 0.52 -4.19
CA TYR A 66 -9.07 -0.16 -2.97
C TYR A 66 -7.57 -0.30 -2.87
N PHE A 67 -7.07 -0.29 -1.63
CA PHE A 67 -5.72 -0.70 -1.30
C PHE A 67 -5.70 -2.15 -0.85
N ASP A 68 -4.80 -2.96 -1.41
CA ASP A 68 -4.35 -4.21 -0.81
C ASP A 68 -3.02 -3.99 -0.08
N ILE A 69 -3.00 -4.30 1.21
CA ILE A 69 -1.93 -3.95 2.15
C ILE A 69 -1.35 -5.21 2.76
N GLN A 70 -0.03 -5.37 2.68
CA GLN A 70 0.70 -6.46 3.32
C GLN A 70 1.95 -5.93 4.01
N TRP A 71 2.33 -6.58 5.12
CA TRP A 71 3.55 -6.31 5.87
C TRP A 71 4.22 -7.62 6.28
N TRP A 72 5.55 -7.55 6.39
CA TRP A 72 6.40 -8.64 6.84
C TRP A 72 7.30 -8.14 7.98
N GLN A 73 7.69 -9.07 8.87
CA GLN A 73 8.45 -8.74 10.08
C GLN A 73 9.86 -8.16 9.80
N ASN A 74 10.39 -8.36 8.59
CA ASN A 74 11.65 -7.76 8.15
C ASN A 74 11.49 -6.29 7.67
N GLY A 75 10.30 -5.71 7.85
CA GLY A 75 9.94 -4.37 7.44
C GLY A 75 9.56 -4.24 5.97
N ASP A 76 9.50 -5.34 5.21
CA ASP A 76 8.95 -5.31 3.85
C ASP A 76 7.46 -5.00 3.91
N TYR A 77 6.99 -4.31 2.88
CA TYR A 77 5.59 -3.92 2.78
C TYR A 77 5.14 -3.79 1.34
N LYS A 78 3.82 -3.83 1.17
CA LYS A 78 3.13 -3.62 -0.09
C LYS A 78 1.88 -2.80 0.15
N TYR A 79 1.72 -1.69 -0.57
CA TYR A 79 0.47 -0.94 -0.71
C TYR A 79 0.13 -0.90 -2.19
N HIS A 80 -0.81 -1.75 -2.62
CA HIS A 80 -1.24 -1.84 -4.02
C HIS A 80 -2.63 -1.21 -4.15
N TYR A 81 -2.69 -0.04 -4.80
CA TYR A 81 -3.96 0.62 -5.10
C TYR A 81 -4.48 0.17 -6.46
N ARG A 82 -5.79 -0.07 -6.55
CA ARG A 82 -6.49 -0.36 -7.80
C ARG A 82 -7.84 0.31 -7.87
N GLU A 83 -8.13 0.88 -9.02
CA GLU A 83 -9.46 1.28 -9.47
C GLU A 83 -9.61 0.95 -10.97
N GLN A 84 -10.76 1.22 -11.57
CA GLN A 84 -10.97 0.92 -12.98
C GLN A 84 -10.05 1.82 -13.85
N GLY A 85 -9.09 1.19 -14.53
CA GLY A 85 -8.16 1.84 -15.44
C GLY A 85 -6.92 2.45 -14.78
N LEU A 86 -6.73 2.28 -13.47
CA LEU A 86 -5.55 2.77 -12.76
C LEU A 86 -5.11 1.79 -11.67
N GLU A 87 -3.81 1.47 -11.66
CA GLU A 87 -3.16 0.76 -10.55
C GLU A 87 -1.78 1.34 -10.27
N PHE A 88 -1.34 1.30 -9.02
CA PHE A 88 0.03 1.64 -8.65
C PHE A 88 0.40 0.93 -7.35
N ARG A 89 1.71 0.86 -7.07
CA ARG A 89 2.18 0.18 -5.86
C ARG A 89 3.35 0.89 -5.22
N PHE A 90 3.25 1.15 -3.92
CA PHE A 90 4.41 1.39 -3.07
C PHE A 90 4.85 0.08 -2.44
N GLY A 91 6.16 -0.17 -2.44
CA GLY A 91 6.72 -1.38 -1.87
C GLY A 91 8.08 -1.17 -1.23
N ARG A 92 8.38 -2.04 -0.27
CA ARG A 92 9.75 -2.29 0.19
C ARG A 92 10.02 -3.78 0.09
N GLU A 93 11.13 -4.12 -0.55
CA GLU A 93 11.63 -5.49 -0.69
C GLU A 93 13.13 -5.49 -0.37
N ALA A 94 13.53 -6.08 0.76
CA ALA A 94 14.93 -6.13 1.19
C ALA A 94 15.82 -6.84 0.17
N ASP A 95 15.31 -7.89 -0.48
CA ASP A 95 16.03 -8.69 -1.48
C ASP A 95 16.49 -7.85 -2.69
N ASN A 96 15.81 -6.73 -2.98
CA ASN A 96 16.19 -5.84 -4.07
C ASN A 96 17.58 -5.23 -3.91
N ALA A 97 18.14 -5.22 -2.69
CA ALA A 97 19.53 -4.85 -2.45
C ALA A 97 20.53 -5.66 -3.30
N THR A 98 20.14 -6.86 -3.76
CA THR A 98 20.98 -7.75 -4.57
C THR A 98 20.57 -7.84 -6.04
N SER A 99 19.42 -7.26 -6.43
CA SER A 99 18.86 -7.38 -7.79
C SER A 99 19.10 -6.15 -8.66
N GLY A 100 19.63 -5.05 -8.11
CA GLY A 100 19.78 -3.77 -8.80
C GLY A 100 18.51 -2.92 -8.85
N HIS A 101 17.38 -3.43 -8.34
CA HIS A 101 16.18 -2.63 -8.13
C HIS A 101 16.27 -1.82 -6.82
N PRO A 102 15.54 -0.70 -6.70
CA PRO A 102 15.42 0.00 -5.44
C PRO A 102 14.77 -0.89 -4.37
N VAL A 103 15.37 -0.92 -3.17
CA VAL A 103 14.80 -1.61 -2.01
C VAL A 103 13.41 -1.06 -1.70
N ARG A 104 13.28 0.27 -1.65
CA ARG A 104 11.99 0.96 -1.60
C ARG A 104 11.67 1.44 -2.98
N HIS A 105 10.53 1.03 -3.49
CA HIS A 105 10.19 1.23 -4.87
C HIS A 105 8.73 1.60 -5.07
N PHE A 106 8.47 2.19 -6.24
CA PHE A 106 7.16 2.58 -6.72
C PHE A 106 6.94 1.96 -8.10
N HIS A 107 5.78 1.34 -8.29
CA HIS A 107 5.28 0.87 -9.59
C HIS A 107 4.26 1.87 -10.10
N PRO A 108 4.59 2.65 -11.16
CA PRO A 108 3.71 3.69 -11.69
C PRO A 108 2.51 3.11 -12.46
N PRO A 109 1.40 3.87 -12.59
CA PRO A 109 0.29 3.46 -13.44
C PRO A 109 0.62 3.25 -14.91
N SER A 110 1.66 3.93 -15.42
CA SER A 110 2.09 3.80 -16.82
C SER A 110 2.76 2.46 -17.12
N ASP A 111 3.38 1.84 -16.11
CA ASP A 111 4.04 0.54 -16.23
C ASP A 111 4.09 -0.16 -14.85
N PRO A 112 3.12 -1.05 -14.56
CA PRO A 112 3.07 -1.80 -13.30
C PRO A 112 4.24 -2.77 -13.06
N SER A 113 5.15 -2.95 -14.03
CA SER A 113 6.35 -3.77 -13.90
C SER A 113 7.60 -2.95 -13.55
N GLN A 114 7.55 -1.63 -13.73
CA GLN A 114 8.68 -0.73 -13.52
C GLN A 114 8.95 -0.49 -12.03
N HIS A 115 10.22 -0.61 -11.62
CA HIS A 115 10.65 -0.31 -10.25
C HIS A 115 11.34 1.05 -10.20
N LEU A 116 10.59 2.10 -9.89
CA LEU A 116 11.14 3.44 -9.64
C LEU A 116 11.53 3.58 -8.16
N PRO A 117 12.52 4.42 -7.80
CA PRO A 117 12.76 4.76 -6.39
C PRO A 117 11.50 5.35 -5.75
N SER A 118 11.13 4.87 -4.56
CA SER A 118 10.01 5.44 -3.80
C SER A 118 10.37 6.80 -3.21
N CYS A 119 9.42 7.73 -3.21
CA CYS A 119 9.50 8.99 -2.46
C CYS A 119 9.40 8.83 -0.94
N ILE A 120 9.02 7.64 -0.46
CA ILE A 120 8.89 7.30 0.96
C ILE A 120 10.23 6.76 1.46
N ASP A 121 10.87 7.46 2.41
CA ASP A 121 12.22 7.16 2.87
C ASP A 121 12.28 6.02 3.92
N SER A 122 13.49 5.75 4.41
CA SER A 122 13.87 4.71 5.35
C SER A 122 13.55 5.03 6.80
N GLY A 123 13.07 4.01 7.55
CA GLY A 123 12.94 4.08 9.01
C GLY A 123 11.53 4.32 9.55
N HIS A 124 10.50 4.27 8.70
CA HIS A 124 9.13 4.54 9.11
C HIS A 124 8.44 3.28 9.65
N PRO A 125 7.83 3.32 10.86
CA PRO A 125 6.91 2.28 11.30
C PRO A 125 5.67 2.24 10.38
N PRO A 126 4.85 1.18 10.45
CA PRO A 126 3.70 0.99 9.57
C PRO A 126 2.76 2.20 9.51
N GLU A 127 2.59 2.91 10.61
CA GLU A 127 1.76 4.11 10.70
C GLU A 127 2.28 5.24 9.81
N ARG A 128 3.59 5.50 9.84
CA ARG A 128 4.22 6.55 9.03
C ARG A 128 4.22 6.19 7.56
N VAL A 129 4.59 4.96 7.19
CA VAL A 129 4.49 4.52 5.80
C VAL A 129 3.05 4.66 5.28
N THR A 130 2.06 4.33 6.11
CA THR A 130 0.65 4.50 5.73
C THR A 130 0.27 5.98 5.55
N LEU A 131 0.69 6.87 6.43
CA LEU A 131 0.45 8.32 6.29
C LEU A 131 1.09 8.88 5.01
N ALA A 132 2.32 8.47 4.71
CA ALA A 132 3.02 8.81 3.49
C ALA A 132 2.28 8.34 2.23
N VAL A 133 1.81 7.08 2.21
CA VAL A 133 0.99 6.53 1.11
C VAL A 133 -0.32 7.30 0.96
N ILE A 134 -1.02 7.60 2.07
CA ILE A 134 -2.26 8.39 2.04
C ILE A 134 -1.99 9.79 1.50
N SER A 135 -0.91 10.44 1.91
CA SER A 135 -0.55 11.78 1.42
C SER A 135 -0.31 11.79 -0.08
N CYS A 136 0.40 10.78 -0.61
CA CYS A 136 0.62 10.61 -2.04
C CYS A 136 -0.69 10.37 -2.81
N TRP A 137 -1.54 9.47 -2.30
CA TRP A 137 -2.83 9.17 -2.91
C TRP A 137 -3.78 10.37 -2.87
N PHE A 138 -3.83 11.10 -1.75
CA PHE A 138 -4.71 12.25 -1.58
C PHE A 138 -4.33 13.40 -2.52
N ALA A 139 -3.04 13.70 -2.68
CA ALA A 139 -2.57 14.72 -3.61
C ALA A 139 -3.03 14.45 -5.06
N VAL A 140 -3.03 13.18 -5.44
CA VAL A 140 -3.45 12.74 -6.77
C VAL A 140 -4.97 12.73 -6.91
N ALA A 141 -5.70 12.29 -5.88
CA ALA A 141 -7.16 12.32 -5.87
C ALA A 141 -7.70 13.77 -5.90
N GLU A 142 -7.00 14.70 -5.25
CA GLU A 142 -7.35 16.13 -5.26
C GLU A 142 -7.04 16.80 -6.60
N ALA A 143 -5.87 16.52 -7.18
CA ALA A 143 -5.44 17.12 -8.44
C ALA A 143 -6.00 16.44 -9.69
N GLY A 144 -6.46 15.19 -9.59
CA GLY A 144 -6.82 14.35 -10.74
C GLY A 144 -5.64 13.99 -11.64
N ASP A 145 -4.40 14.03 -11.12
CA ASP A 145 -3.17 13.81 -11.89
C ASP A 145 -2.31 12.70 -11.29
N PRO A 146 -2.33 11.48 -11.87
CA PRO A 146 -1.52 10.35 -11.42
C PRO A 146 0.00 10.58 -11.46
N SER A 147 0.49 11.58 -12.22
CA SER A 147 1.92 11.89 -12.28
C SER A 147 2.48 12.33 -10.91
N LEU A 148 1.61 12.78 -10.00
CA LEU A 148 1.98 13.25 -8.67
C LEU A 148 2.23 12.13 -7.66
N LEU A 149 1.84 10.87 -7.96
CA LEU A 149 1.86 9.75 -7.01
C LEU A 149 3.20 9.59 -6.29
N ASN A 150 4.32 9.77 -6.97
CA ASN A 150 5.66 9.56 -6.42
C ASN A 150 6.53 10.83 -6.46
N SER A 151 5.90 12.00 -6.44
CA SER A 151 6.57 13.30 -6.65
C SER A 151 6.99 14.02 -5.36
N GLN A 152 6.48 13.59 -4.22
CA GLN A 152 6.78 14.23 -2.93
C GLN A 152 8.20 13.89 -2.45
N ASN A 153 8.71 14.63 -1.47
CA ASN A 153 10.01 14.35 -0.86
C ASN A 153 9.82 13.93 0.60
N ASN A 154 9.91 12.61 0.86
CA ASN A 154 9.70 11.99 2.17
C ASN A 154 8.42 12.47 2.89
N PRO A 155 7.24 12.07 2.37
CA PRO A 155 5.96 12.43 2.99
C PRO A 155 5.82 11.85 4.42
N PRO A 156 4.85 12.34 5.21
CA PRO A 156 4.79 12.19 6.68
C PRO A 156 4.89 10.78 7.25
#